data_AF-A0A2D8KBP3-F1
#
_entry.id   AF-A0A2D8KBP3-F1
#
_cell.length_a   1.000
_cell.length_b   1.000
_cell.length_c   1.000
_cell.angle_alpha   90.00
_cell.angle_beta   90.00
_cell.angle_gamma   90.00
#
_symmetry.space_group_name_H-M   'P 1'
#
loop_
_entity.id
_entity.type
_entity.pdbx_description
1 polymer ?
#
loop_
_entity_poly.entity_id
_entity_poly.type
_entity_poly.pdbx_seq_one_letter_code
_entity_poly.pdbx_strand_id
1 'polypeptide(L)'
;YAGHWALNGFGEWALEEKNTGRFVGFCGPWHPADMPEPEIAWALLPDHYGKGYAFEAASRALRYVYEDLKWPTVMSLIEPDNAPSIRLAERLGATAEKTLEIYGRDAVVYRHLSPDMLLEKTA
;
A
#
# COMPACT_ATOMS: atom_id res chain seq x y z
N TYR A 1 -0.73 7.22 -15.41
CA TYR A 1 0.43 6.46 -14.89
C TYR A 1 1.79 6.92 -15.42
N ALA A 2 1.92 7.47 -16.64
CA ALA A 2 3.21 7.96 -17.12
C ALA A 2 3.66 9.19 -16.31
N GLY A 3 4.84 9.09 -15.67
CA GLY A 3 5.52 10.22 -15.02
C GLY A 3 5.62 10.17 -13.49
N HIS A 4 4.82 9.38 -12.77
CA HIS A 4 4.88 9.38 -11.29
C HIS A 4 6.28 9.03 -10.77
N TRP A 5 6.87 7.95 -11.27
CA TRP A 5 8.26 7.58 -10.95
C TRP A 5 9.25 8.70 -11.29
N ALA A 6 9.10 9.33 -12.45
CA ALA A 6 10.00 10.40 -12.89
C ALA A 6 9.87 11.68 -12.05
N LEU A 7 8.67 11.95 -11.52
CA LEU A 7 8.37 13.15 -10.74
C LEU A 7 8.70 12.99 -9.26
N ASN A 8 8.41 11.80 -8.70
CA ASN A 8 8.47 11.56 -7.26
C ASN A 8 9.70 10.74 -6.84
N GLY A 9 10.39 10.07 -7.77
CA GLY A 9 11.49 9.16 -7.47
C GLY A 9 11.05 7.82 -6.85
N PHE A 10 9.74 7.60 -6.71
CA PHE A 10 9.12 6.35 -6.25
C PHE A 10 7.82 6.08 -7.04
N GLY A 11 7.27 4.88 -6.89
CA GLY A 11 6.00 4.49 -7.49
C GLY A 11 5.69 3.01 -7.28
N GLU A 12 4.55 2.55 -7.81
CA GLU A 12 4.22 1.14 -7.81
C GLU A 12 5.18 0.34 -8.71
N TRP A 13 5.50 -0.88 -8.30
CA TRP A 13 6.23 -1.85 -9.10
C TRP A 13 5.28 -2.79 -9.81
N ALA A 14 5.65 -3.19 -11.02
CA ALA A 14 5.09 -4.39 -11.63
C ALA A 14 5.55 -5.62 -10.86
N LEU A 15 4.64 -6.55 -10.59
CA LEU A 15 4.91 -7.80 -9.91
C LEU A 15 4.97 -8.94 -10.92
N GLU A 16 6.00 -9.76 -10.80
CA GLU A 16 6.25 -10.90 -11.66
C GLU A 16 6.42 -12.18 -10.83
N GLU A 17 5.77 -13.27 -11.23
CA GLU A 17 5.93 -14.56 -10.60
C GLU A 17 7.28 -15.16 -10.98
N LYS A 18 8.18 -15.31 -10.00
CA LYS A 18 9.58 -15.75 -10.19
C LYS A 18 9.75 -16.99 -11.06
N ASN A 19 8.86 -17.98 -10.94
CA ASN A 19 9.00 -19.27 -11.61
C ASN A 19 8.54 -19.25 -13.08
N THR A 20 7.61 -18.36 -13.43
CA THR A 20 6.95 -18.37 -14.74
C THR A 20 7.19 -17.09 -15.54
N GLY A 21 7.68 -16.05 -14.89
CA GLY A 21 7.81 -14.72 -15.44
C GLY A 21 6.48 -14.04 -15.75
N ARG A 22 5.36 -14.59 -15.24
CA ARG A 22 4.04 -14.01 -15.52
C ARG A 22 3.82 -12.76 -14.70
N PHE A 23 3.29 -11.74 -15.35
CA PHE A 23 2.79 -10.55 -14.68
C PHE A 23 1.62 -10.88 -13.75
N VAL A 24 1.70 -10.43 -12.51
CA VAL A 24 0.79 -10.75 -11.40
C VAL A 24 -0.09 -9.54 -11.02
N GLY A 25 0.42 -8.33 -11.24
CA GLY A 25 -0.25 -7.10 -10.81
C GLY A 25 0.75 -6.00 -10.44
N PHE A 26 0.29 -5.05 -9.64
CA PHE A 26 1.09 -3.94 -9.14
C PHE A 26 1.06 -3.86 -7.62
N CYS A 27 2.14 -3.36 -7.04
CA CYS A 27 2.17 -2.94 -5.64
C CYS A 27 3.32 -1.95 -5.40
N GLY A 28 3.11 -0.96 -4.56
CA GLY A 28 4.17 -0.07 -4.09
C GLY A 28 3.63 1.26 -3.57
N PRO A 29 4.53 2.21 -3.29
CA PRO A 29 4.14 3.55 -2.90
C PRO A 29 3.48 4.32 -4.05
N TRP A 30 2.42 5.04 -3.73
CA TRP A 30 1.66 5.85 -4.68
C TRP A 30 1.26 7.17 -4.03
N HIS A 31 1.45 8.28 -4.76
CA HIS A 31 1.04 9.60 -4.28
C HIS A 31 0.70 10.51 -5.47
N PRO A 32 -0.51 10.40 -6.02
CA PRO A 32 -0.98 11.32 -7.04
C PRO A 32 -1.26 12.69 -6.41
N ALA A 33 -1.16 13.75 -7.21
CA ALA A 33 -1.11 15.13 -6.71
C ALA A 33 -2.37 15.58 -5.95
N ASP A 34 -3.50 14.92 -6.17
CA ASP A 34 -4.80 15.20 -5.56
C ASP A 34 -5.07 14.36 -4.30
N MET A 35 -4.13 13.48 -3.91
CA MET A 35 -4.21 12.73 -2.66
C MET A 35 -3.53 13.48 -1.51
N PRO A 36 -4.16 13.51 -0.32
CA PRO A 36 -3.65 14.28 0.81
C PRO A 36 -2.37 13.70 1.42
N GLU A 37 -2.18 12.38 1.27
CA GLU A 37 -1.09 11.63 1.90
C GLU A 37 -0.61 10.55 0.92
N PRO A 38 0.65 10.10 1.01
CA PRO A 38 1.12 8.98 0.22
C PRO A 38 0.57 7.66 0.75
N GLU A 39 0.36 6.69 -0.15
CA GLU A 39 -0.18 5.38 0.17
C GLU A 39 0.70 4.20 -0.28
N ILE A 40 0.50 3.03 0.31
CA ILE A 40 0.83 1.75 -0.29
C ILE A 40 -0.43 1.20 -0.96
N ALA A 41 -0.35 1.06 -2.28
CA ALA A 41 -1.40 0.49 -3.10
C ALA A 41 -1.02 -0.93 -3.56
N TRP A 42 -2.04 -1.74 -3.84
CA TRP A 42 -1.89 -3.06 -4.46
C TRP A 42 -3.08 -3.38 -5.35
N ALA A 43 -2.81 -4.04 -6.48
CA ALA A 43 -3.81 -4.58 -7.36
C ALA A 43 -3.25 -5.83 -8.04
N LEU A 44 -3.80 -7.01 -7.71
CA LEU A 44 -3.43 -8.26 -8.38
C LEU A 44 -4.48 -8.67 -9.40
N LEU A 45 -4.05 -9.43 -10.41
CA LEU A 45 -4.95 -10.13 -11.31
C LEU A 45 -5.68 -11.27 -10.55
N PRO A 46 -6.97 -11.54 -10.86
CA PRO A 46 -7.78 -12.51 -10.11
C PRO A 46 -7.16 -13.91 -9.97
N ASP A 47 -6.50 -14.41 -11.01
CA ASP A 47 -5.84 -15.73 -11.04
C ASP A 47 -4.69 -15.88 -10.02
N HIS A 48 -4.29 -14.78 -9.39
CA HIS A 48 -3.18 -14.71 -8.46
C HIS A 48 -3.61 -14.36 -7.03
N TYR A 49 -4.91 -14.29 -6.75
CA TYR A 49 -5.44 -14.14 -5.39
C TYR A 49 -5.17 -15.38 -4.53
N GLY A 50 -5.14 -15.20 -3.21
CA GLY A 50 -4.98 -16.30 -2.24
C GLY A 50 -3.60 -16.95 -2.17
N LYS A 51 -2.65 -16.53 -3.01
CA LYS A 51 -1.28 -17.10 -3.10
C LYS A 51 -0.24 -16.38 -2.22
N GLY A 52 -0.66 -15.33 -1.50
CA GLY A 52 0.22 -14.57 -0.61
C GLY A 52 1.02 -13.43 -1.27
N TYR A 53 0.98 -13.28 -2.60
CA TYR A 53 1.77 -12.26 -3.31
C TYR A 53 1.50 -10.83 -2.84
N ALA A 54 0.25 -10.48 -2.56
CA ALA A 54 -0.08 -9.13 -2.10
C ALA A 54 0.56 -8.81 -0.75
N PHE A 55 0.60 -9.79 0.16
CA PHE A 55 1.25 -9.65 1.46
C PHE A 55 2.78 -9.54 1.32
N GLU A 56 3.40 -10.39 0.50
CA GLU A 56 4.85 -10.33 0.23
C GLU A 56 5.24 -8.98 -0.38
N ALA A 57 4.53 -8.56 -1.43
CA ALA A 57 4.80 -7.31 -2.14
C ALA A 57 4.58 -6.08 -1.26
N ALA A 58 3.43 -6.00 -0.56
CA ALA A 58 3.12 -4.87 0.31
C ALA A 58 4.08 -4.79 1.51
N SER A 59 4.50 -5.92 2.09
CA SER A 59 5.53 -5.94 3.14
C SER A 59 6.86 -5.37 2.64
N ARG A 60 7.27 -5.73 1.41
CA ARG A 60 8.49 -5.18 0.81
C ARG A 60 8.35 -3.68 0.50
N ALA A 61 7.18 -3.24 0.07
CA ALA A 61 6.87 -1.84 -0.19
C ALA A 61 6.91 -0.99 1.09
N LEU A 62 6.28 -1.47 2.17
CA LEU A 62 6.35 -0.83 3.49
C LEU A 62 7.80 -0.68 3.96
N ARG A 63 8.59 -1.75 3.84
CA ARG A 63 10.01 -1.70 4.16
C ARG A 63 10.76 -0.63 3.34
N TYR A 64 10.51 -0.58 2.03
CA TYR A 64 11.12 0.42 1.14
C TYR A 64 10.78 1.85 1.54
N VAL A 65 9.50 2.16 1.83
CA VAL A 65 9.13 3.53 2.18
C VAL A 65 9.73 3.98 3.52
N TYR A 66 9.97 3.06 4.45
CA TYR A 66 10.58 3.37 5.74
C TYR A 66 12.11 3.41 5.67
N GLU A 67 12.74 2.43 5.02
CA GLU A 67 14.20 2.31 4.97
C GLU A 67 14.82 3.27 3.95
N ASP A 68 14.22 3.41 2.77
CA ASP A 68 14.79 4.17 1.66
C ASP A 68 14.20 5.59 1.58
N LEU A 69 12.86 5.71 1.68
CA LEU A 69 12.18 7.01 1.59
C LEU A 69 12.05 7.74 2.92
N LYS A 70 12.38 7.08 4.04
CA LYS A 70 12.33 7.63 5.41
C LYS A 70 10.97 8.19 5.81
N TRP A 71 9.89 7.62 5.30
CA TRP A 71 8.55 8.04 5.70
C TRP A 71 8.26 7.59 7.13
N PRO A 72 7.71 8.47 7.99
CA PRO A 72 7.32 8.08 9.34
C PRO A 72 6.07 7.19 9.34
N THR A 73 5.22 7.35 8.32
CA THR A 73 3.98 6.62 8.15
C THR A 73 3.50 6.67 6.70
N VAL A 74 2.62 5.74 6.33
CA VAL A 74 1.96 5.66 5.02
C VAL A 74 0.54 5.11 5.19
N MET A 75 -0.39 5.51 4.32
CA MET A 75 -1.75 4.98 4.35
C MET A 75 -1.96 3.81 3.37
N SER A 76 -3.07 3.10 3.51
CA SER A 76 -3.75 2.44 2.40
C SER A 76 -5.20 2.91 2.43
N LEU A 77 -5.70 3.47 1.32
CA LEU A 77 -7.07 3.93 1.23
C LEU A 77 -7.96 2.81 0.67
N ILE A 78 -8.96 2.37 1.44
CA ILE A 78 -9.73 1.15 1.11
C ILE A 78 -11.23 1.41 1.22
N GLU A 79 -11.98 1.05 0.16
CA GLU A 79 -13.45 1.09 0.17
C GLU A 79 -14.02 0.18 1.29
N PRO A 80 -15.05 0.59 2.05
CA PRO A 80 -15.54 -0.15 3.22
C PRO A 80 -16.01 -1.59 2.96
N ASP A 81 -16.42 -1.90 1.73
CA ASP A 81 -16.89 -3.22 1.32
C ASP A 81 -15.77 -4.13 0.76
N ASN A 82 -14.54 -3.61 0.63
CA ASN A 82 -13.39 -4.36 0.16
C ASN A 82 -12.73 -5.19 1.27
N ALA A 83 -13.47 -6.18 1.77
CA ALA A 83 -13.03 -7.07 2.84
C ALA A 83 -11.66 -7.75 2.60
N PRO A 84 -11.29 -8.18 1.37
CA PRO A 84 -9.95 -8.72 1.11
C PRO A 84 -8.82 -7.71 1.39
N SER A 85 -8.95 -6.47 0.94
CA SER A 85 -7.94 -5.43 1.18
C SER A 85 -7.89 -5.01 2.65
N ILE A 86 -9.04 -4.91 3.32
CA ILE A 86 -9.12 -4.62 4.76
C ILE A 86 -8.31 -5.66 5.55
N ARG A 87 -8.59 -6.95 5.33
CA ARG A 87 -7.87 -8.04 6.01
C ARG A 87 -6.38 -8.02 5.72
N LEU A 88 -5.98 -7.64 4.50
CA LEU A 88 -4.57 -7.52 4.15
C LEU A 88 -3.90 -6.37 4.90
N ALA A 89 -4.52 -5.18 4.93
CA ALA A 89 -4.01 -4.02 5.65
C ALA A 89 -3.84 -4.32 7.15
N GLU A 90 -4.86 -4.91 7.78
CA GLU A 90 -4.81 -5.31 9.19
C GLU A 90 -3.73 -6.37 9.45
N ARG A 91 -3.58 -7.36 8.56
CA ARG A 91 -2.53 -8.38 8.65
C ARG A 91 -1.12 -7.78 8.52
N LEU A 92 -0.97 -6.68 7.79
CA LEU A 92 0.27 -5.91 7.69
C LEU A 92 0.52 -5.02 8.92
N GLY A 93 -0.43 -4.97 9.87
CA GLY A 93 -0.32 -4.21 11.11
C GLY A 93 -0.96 -2.82 11.04
N ALA A 94 -1.69 -2.50 9.97
CA ALA A 94 -2.38 -1.22 9.88
C ALA A 94 -3.61 -1.15 10.78
N THR A 95 -3.94 0.07 11.20
CA THR A 95 -5.18 0.36 11.96
C THR A 95 -6.04 1.35 11.20
N ALA A 96 -7.36 1.14 11.20
CA ALA A 96 -8.30 2.13 10.67
C ALA A 96 -8.19 3.46 11.46
N GLU A 97 -8.05 4.58 10.75
CA GLU A 97 -7.81 5.91 11.34
C GLU A 97 -9.00 6.86 11.14
N LYS A 98 -9.40 7.06 9.89
CA LYS A 98 -10.46 8.02 9.49
C LYS A 98 -11.08 7.63 8.16
N THR A 99 -12.27 8.12 7.88
CA THR A 99 -12.91 8.01 6.56
C THR A 99 -12.69 9.30 5.78
N LEU A 100 -12.37 9.18 4.50
CA LEU A 100 -12.26 10.27 3.54
C LEU A 100 -13.27 10.05 2.40
N GLU A 101 -13.84 11.13 1.89
CA GLU A 101 -14.58 11.09 0.63
C GLU A 101 -13.62 11.42 -0.52
N ILE A 102 -13.36 10.45 -1.40
CA ILE A 102 -12.48 10.59 -2.55
C ILE A 102 -13.27 10.28 -3.82
N TYR A 103 -13.35 11.26 -4.72
CA TYR A 103 -14.13 11.19 -5.96
C TYR A 103 -15.60 10.77 -5.75
N GLY A 104 -16.24 11.27 -4.68
CA GLY A 104 -17.64 10.97 -4.35
C GLY A 104 -17.87 9.57 -3.77
N ARG A 105 -16.81 8.91 -3.30
CA ARG A 105 -16.88 7.61 -2.61
C ARG A 105 -16.17 7.67 -1.28
N ASP A 106 -16.80 7.09 -0.26
CA ASP A 106 -16.18 6.93 1.05
C ASP A 106 -15.13 5.83 1.01
N ALA A 107 -13.97 6.12 1.58
CA ALA A 107 -12.91 5.14 1.79
C ALA A 107 -12.24 5.37 3.15
N VAL A 108 -11.81 4.27 3.77
CA VAL A 108 -11.19 4.28 5.09
C VAL A 108 -9.67 4.30 4.92
N VAL A 109 -9.02 5.20 5.65
CA VAL A 109 -7.57 5.26 5.80
C VAL A 109 -7.14 4.18 6.77
N TYR A 110 -6.41 3.18 6.28
CA TYR A 110 -5.67 2.22 7.09
C TYR A 110 -4.24 2.69 7.24
N ARG A 111 -3.86 3.04 8.48
CA ARG A 111 -2.57 3.66 8.80
C ARG A 111 -1.51 2.62 9.08
N HIS A 112 -0.43 2.63 8.32
CA HIS A 112 0.79 1.86 8.61
C HIS A 112 1.80 2.78 9.29
N LEU A 113 2.25 2.42 10.49
CA LEU A 113 3.29 3.14 11.21
C LEU A 113 4.66 2.53 10.90
N SER A 114 5.71 3.35 10.86
CA SER A 114 7.08 2.84 10.82
C SER A 114 7.42 2.10 12.12
N PRO A 115 8.44 1.23 12.13
CA PRO A 115 8.91 0.58 13.35
C PRO A 115 9.24 1.57 14.47
N ASP A 116 9.86 2.71 14.14
CA ASP A 116 10.22 3.74 15.11
C ASP A 116 8.96 4.38 15.74
N MET A 117 7.97 4.71 14.91
CA MET A 117 6.69 5.27 15.39
C MET A 117 5.90 4.27 16.25
N LEU A 118 6.00 2.97 15.97
CA LEU A 118 5.39 1.94 16.79
C LEU A 118 6.03 1.87 18.18
N LEU A 119 7.36 1.96 18.26
CA LEU A 119 8.07 1.97 19.54
C LEU A 119 7.68 3.18 20.38
N GLU A 120 7.63 4.37 19.79
CA GLU A 120 7.21 5.61 20.47
C GLU A 120 5.78 5.53 21.02
N LYS A 121 4.86 4.90 20.29
CA LYS A 121 3.46 4.77 20.73
C LYS A 121 3.29 3.78 21.90
N THR A 122 4.25 2.88 22.11
CA THR A 122 4.23 1.86 23.17
C THR A 122 5.04 2.22 24.41
N ALA A 123 5.80 3.32 24.35
CA ALA A 123 6.58 3.86 25.46
C ALA A 123 5.72 4.77 26.36
#